data_AF-A0A8H4ZJE8-F1
#
_entry.id   AF-A0A8H4ZJE8-F1
#
_cell.length_a   1.000
_cell.length_b   1.000
_cell.length_c   1.000
_cell.angle_alpha   90.00
_cell.angle_beta   90.00
_cell.angle_gamma   90.00
#
_symmetry.space_group_name_H-M   'P 1'
#
loop_
_entity.id
_entity.type
_entity.pdbx_description
1 polymer ?
#
loop_
_entity_poly.entity_id
_entity_poly.type
_entity_poly.pdbx_seq_one_letter_code
_entity_poly.pdbx_strand_id
1 'polypeptide(L)'
;MSGEFTAFFYGTLMAPEVFFTVCYDDRDPPKAIKDMHTFTPAILDGYCRHRVECADYPAVVPEKGHSVLGIYATGLTDGNVDKLDMFEGSEYFKEKVKVKVLNKDGTTPKKEETKETFVYVFNNPDHLEKREWDFEEFRKSKMKNWTRAGLGFGEDIPEGTGNDGWDE
;
A
#
# COMPACT_ATOMS: atom_id res chain seq x y z
N MET A 1 21.42 -9.34 1.49
CA MET A 1 20.75 -10.27 0.57
C MET A 1 19.64 -9.48 -0.08
N SER A 2 19.63 -9.36 -1.41
CA SER A 2 18.48 -8.83 -2.14
C SER A 2 17.34 -9.80 -1.96
N GLY A 3 16.15 -9.31 -1.60
CA GLY A 3 15.00 -10.16 -1.39
C GLY A 3 14.46 -10.72 -2.70
N GLU A 4 14.07 -12.00 -2.71
CA GLU A 4 13.55 -12.68 -3.90
C GLU A 4 12.05 -12.49 -4.08
N PHE A 5 11.37 -11.89 -3.11
CA PHE A 5 9.93 -11.68 -3.16
C PHE A 5 9.55 -10.43 -3.96
N THR A 6 8.37 -10.52 -4.55
CA THR A 6 7.76 -9.47 -5.35
C THR A 6 6.31 -9.29 -4.91
N ALA A 7 5.84 -8.06 -4.84
CA ALA A 7 4.46 -7.74 -4.51
C ALA A 7 3.86 -6.73 -5.49
N PHE A 8 2.55 -6.77 -5.64
CA PHE A 8 1.78 -5.75 -6.34
C PHE A 8 1.00 -4.88 -5.35
N PHE A 9 1.29 -3.58 -5.36
CA PHE A 9 0.64 -2.59 -4.53
C PHE A 9 -0.32 -1.74 -5.36
N TYR A 10 -1.52 -1.50 -4.83
CA TYR A 10 -2.59 -0.78 -5.53
C TYR A 10 -3.22 0.36 -4.71
N GLY A 11 -2.65 0.66 -3.54
CA GLY A 11 -3.13 1.66 -2.60
C GLY A 11 -2.00 2.48 -1.97
N THR A 12 -1.99 2.58 -0.64
CA THR A 12 -1.04 3.43 0.11
C THR A 12 0.42 3.02 -0.11
N LEU A 13 0.69 1.72 -0.21
CA LEU A 13 2.02 1.15 -0.48
C LEU A 13 2.56 1.43 -1.89
N MET A 14 1.76 2.06 -2.78
CA MET A 14 2.27 2.58 -4.05
C MET A 14 3.25 3.76 -3.84
N ALA A 15 3.17 4.44 -2.69
CA ALA A 15 4.12 5.47 -2.31
C ALA A 15 5.34 4.82 -1.63
N PRO A 16 6.56 4.98 -2.21
CA PRO A 16 7.77 4.40 -1.62
C PRO A 16 8.00 4.83 -0.17
N GLU A 17 7.62 6.06 0.21
CA GLU A 17 7.77 6.55 1.59
C GLU A 17 6.96 5.71 2.59
N VAL A 18 5.75 5.28 2.21
CA VAL A 18 4.90 4.43 3.05
C VAL A 18 5.51 3.03 3.15
N PHE A 19 5.95 2.46 2.02
CA PHE A 19 6.64 1.17 2.02
C PHE A 19 7.87 1.17 2.93
N PHE A 20 8.72 2.19 2.85
CA PHE A 20 9.92 2.26 3.69
C PHE A 20 9.56 2.46 5.16
N THR A 21 8.55 3.27 5.47
CA THR A 21 8.06 3.42 6.85
C THR A 21 7.62 2.08 7.42
N VAL A 22 6.86 1.28 6.66
CA VAL A 22 6.37 -0.02 7.12
C VAL A 22 7.50 -1.05 7.22
N CYS A 23 8.33 -1.18 6.18
CA CYS A 23 9.35 -2.23 6.12
C CYS A 23 10.62 -1.90 6.93
N TYR A 24 10.96 -0.62 7.10
CA TYR A 24 12.22 -0.18 7.69
C TYR A 24 12.06 0.72 8.92
N ASP A 25 10.84 1.10 9.29
CA ASP A 25 10.59 2.11 10.34
C ASP A 25 11.27 3.46 10.02
N ASP A 26 11.52 3.71 8.74
CA ASP A 26 12.23 4.89 8.26
C ASP A 26 11.60 5.36 6.94
N ARG A 27 11.22 6.64 6.88
CA ARG A 27 10.64 7.26 5.68
C ARG A 27 11.68 7.49 4.58
N ASP A 28 12.94 7.68 4.96
CA ASP A 28 14.01 8.05 4.05
C ASP A 28 15.27 7.20 4.31
N PRO A 29 15.18 5.87 4.13
CA PRO A 29 16.30 5.00 4.44
C PRO A 29 17.50 5.31 3.52
N PRO A 30 18.73 4.93 3.92
CA PRO A 30 19.92 5.16 3.12
C PRO A 30 19.77 4.64 1.69
N LYS A 31 20.43 5.30 0.73
CA LYS A 31 20.37 4.94 -0.70
C LYS A 31 20.61 3.46 -0.96
N ALA A 32 21.50 2.82 -0.18
CA ALA A 32 21.77 1.40 -0.27
C ALA A 32 20.53 0.52 -0.06
N ILE A 33 19.62 0.90 0.84
CA ILE A 33 18.34 0.20 1.07
C ILE A 33 17.36 0.51 -0.06
N LYS A 34 17.26 1.77 -0.48
CA LYS A 34 16.39 2.17 -1.59
C LYS A 34 16.74 1.44 -2.89
N ASP A 35 18.03 1.29 -3.18
CA ASP A 35 18.53 0.58 -4.37
C ASP A 35 18.27 -0.94 -4.30
N MET A 36 17.92 -1.51 -3.14
CA MET A 36 17.50 -2.91 -3.04
C MET A 36 16.09 -3.13 -3.58
N HIS A 37 15.25 -2.09 -3.62
CA HIS A 37 13.85 -2.18 -4.04
C HIS A 37 13.63 -1.48 -5.37
N THR A 38 12.91 -2.14 -6.27
CA THR A 38 12.49 -1.51 -7.52
C THR A 38 10.98 -1.43 -7.57
N PHE A 39 10.46 -0.24 -7.84
CA PHE A 39 9.05 0.05 -7.99
C PHE A 39 8.77 0.37 -9.45
N THR A 40 8.04 -0.50 -10.13
CA THR A 40 7.70 -0.32 -11.55
C THR A 40 6.19 -0.25 -11.70
N PRO A 41 5.63 0.69 -12.49
CA PRO A 41 4.20 0.70 -12.76
C PRO A 41 3.77 -0.62 -13.40
N ALA A 42 2.63 -1.15 -12.99
CA ALA A 42 2.10 -2.40 -13.51
C ALA A 42 0.57 -2.42 -13.48
N ILE A 43 -0.02 -3.27 -14.32
CA ILE A 43 -1.47 -3.47 -14.42
C ILE A 43 -1.82 -4.88 -13.97
N LEU A 44 -2.80 -4.99 -13.09
CA LEU A 44 -3.41 -6.25 -12.68
C LEU A 44 -4.76 -6.39 -13.41
N ASP A 45 -4.86 -7.36 -14.31
CA ASP A 45 -6.09 -7.68 -15.06
C ASP A 45 -7.02 -8.61 -14.26
N GLY A 46 -8.33 -8.42 -14.39
CA GLY A 46 -9.35 -9.26 -13.74
C GLY A 46 -9.67 -8.86 -12.30
N TYR A 47 -9.30 -7.64 -11.92
CA TYR A 47 -9.54 -7.06 -10.62
C TYR A 47 -10.06 -5.63 -10.79
N CYS A 48 -10.82 -5.16 -9.81
CA CYS A 48 -11.29 -3.78 -9.73
C CYS A 48 -10.94 -3.18 -8.37
N ARG A 49 -10.56 -1.90 -8.36
CA ARG A 49 -10.20 -1.16 -7.16
C ARG A 49 -11.38 -0.30 -6.72
N HIS A 50 -11.92 -0.62 -5.56
CA HIS A 50 -13.01 0.08 -4.93
C HIS A 50 -12.54 0.84 -3.70
N ARG A 51 -13.28 1.89 -3.33
CA ARG A 51 -13.13 2.53 -2.02
C ARG A 51 -13.87 1.70 -0.97
N VAL A 52 -13.26 1.50 0.20
CA VAL A 52 -13.94 0.88 1.34
C VAL A 52 -14.81 1.94 2.04
N GLU A 53 -16.06 1.58 2.36
CA GLU A 53 -17.04 2.43 3.02
C GLU A 53 -16.51 2.95 4.35
N CYS A 54 -16.63 4.27 4.58
CA CYS A 54 -16.11 4.97 5.76
C CYS A 54 -14.60 4.84 6.01
N ALA A 55 -13.81 4.36 5.05
CA ALA A 55 -12.36 4.20 5.16
C ALA A 55 -11.58 5.02 4.12
N ASP A 56 -10.34 5.36 4.45
CA ASP A 56 -9.42 6.11 3.57
C ASP A 56 -8.54 5.20 2.71
N TYR A 57 -8.71 3.88 2.79
CA TYR A 57 -7.91 2.89 2.05
C TYR A 57 -8.72 2.21 0.93
N PRO A 58 -8.07 1.86 -0.20
CA PRO A 58 -8.71 1.11 -1.26
C PRO A 58 -8.76 -0.39 -0.92
N ALA A 59 -9.73 -1.07 -1.52
CA ALA A 59 -9.79 -2.52 -1.56
C ALA A 59 -9.81 -2.99 -3.02
N VAL A 60 -9.09 -4.07 -3.29
CA VAL A 60 -9.12 -4.75 -4.58
C VAL A 60 -9.93 -6.02 -4.44
N VAL A 61 -10.83 -6.24 -5.40
CA VAL A 61 -11.64 -7.46 -5.52
C VAL A 61 -11.54 -8.02 -6.93
N PRO A 62 -11.66 -9.35 -7.10
CA PRO A 62 -11.67 -9.97 -8.41
C PRO A 62 -12.93 -9.57 -9.18
N GLU A 63 -12.76 -8.89 -10.32
CA GLU A 63 -13.84 -8.44 -11.19
C GLU A 63 -13.41 -8.54 -12.65
N LYS A 64 -14.13 -9.37 -13.42
CA LYS A 64 -13.77 -9.64 -14.81
C LYS A 64 -14.06 -8.44 -15.71
N GLY A 65 -13.12 -8.15 -16.60
CA GLY A 65 -13.23 -7.02 -17.55
C GLY A 65 -12.70 -5.70 -17.00
N HIS A 66 -12.27 -5.68 -15.74
CA HIS A 66 -11.62 -4.55 -15.10
C HIS A 66 -10.12 -4.80 -14.94
N SER A 67 -9.37 -3.71 -14.78
CA SER A 67 -7.94 -3.76 -14.52
C SER A 67 -7.55 -2.67 -13.52
N VAL A 68 -6.55 -2.97 -12.70
CA VAL A 68 -6.05 -2.06 -11.66
C VAL A 68 -4.64 -1.62 -12.01
N LEU A 69 -4.43 -0.32 -12.10
CA LEU A 69 -3.09 0.26 -12.18
C LEU A 69 -2.49 0.35 -10.77
N GLY A 70 -1.29 -0.19 -10.63
CA GLY A 70 -0.54 -0.21 -9.38
C GLY A 70 0.97 -0.21 -9.61
N ILE A 71 1.69 -0.64 -8.58
CA ILE A 71 3.14 -0.72 -8.55
C ILE A 71 3.56 -2.17 -8.30
N TYR A 72 4.35 -2.71 -9.21
CA TYR A 72 5.09 -3.95 -9.03
C TYR A 72 6.40 -3.65 -8.30
N ALA A 73 6.49 -4.11 -7.05
CA ALA A 73 7.65 -3.98 -6.19
C ALA A 73 8.47 -5.27 -6.20
N THR A 74 9.79 -5.14 -6.35
CA THR A 74 10.74 -6.27 -6.27
C THR A 74 11.84 -5.97 -5.28
N GLY A 75 12.51 -7.02 -4.78
CA GLY A 75 13.59 -6.88 -3.80
C GLY A 75 13.14 -7.11 -2.36
N LEU A 76 11.91 -7.60 -2.17
CA LEU A 76 11.31 -7.80 -0.86
C LEU A 76 11.96 -9.01 -0.18
N THR A 77 12.53 -8.80 1.00
CA THR A 77 13.06 -9.87 1.85
C THR A 77 11.95 -10.53 2.66
N ASP A 78 12.19 -11.71 3.24
CA ASP A 78 11.23 -12.36 4.14
C ASP A 78 10.77 -11.40 5.25
N GLY A 79 11.71 -10.66 5.87
CA GLY A 79 11.37 -9.68 6.91
C GLY A 79 10.53 -8.49 6.41
N ASN A 80 10.61 -8.13 5.13
CA ASN A 80 9.70 -7.13 4.56
C ASN A 80 8.30 -7.73 4.39
N VAL A 81 8.20 -8.96 3.91
CA VAL A 81 6.92 -9.66 3.75
C VAL A 81 6.24 -9.86 5.10
N ASP A 82 6.97 -10.25 6.15
CA ASP A 82 6.42 -10.40 7.51
C ASP A 82 5.85 -9.07 8.05
N LYS A 83 6.55 -7.95 7.81
CA LYS A 83 6.08 -6.62 8.21
C LYS A 83 4.85 -6.18 7.41
N LEU A 84 4.81 -6.48 6.11
CA LEU A 84 3.64 -6.22 5.27
C LEU A 84 2.45 -7.05 5.74
N ASP A 85 2.64 -8.33 6.05
CA ASP A 85 1.59 -9.18 6.61
C ASP A 85 1.04 -8.64 7.93
N MET A 86 1.93 -8.14 8.82
CA MET A 86 1.53 -7.53 10.08
C MET A 86 0.78 -6.20 9.88
N PHE A 87 1.16 -5.42 8.87
CA PHE A 87 0.56 -4.13 8.54
C PHE A 87 -0.82 -4.28 7.91
N GLU A 88 -0.98 -5.21 6.97
CA GLU A 88 -2.27 -5.50 6.29
C GLU A 88 -3.23 -6.25 7.23
N GLY A 89 -2.69 -7.04 8.18
CA GLY A 89 -3.46 -7.73 9.19
C GLY A 89 -4.37 -8.83 8.64
N SER A 90 -5.38 -9.22 9.41
CA SER A 90 -6.32 -10.29 9.03
C SER A 90 -7.41 -9.87 8.04
N GLU A 91 -7.47 -8.59 7.70
CA GLU A 91 -8.47 -8.01 6.78
C GLU A 91 -8.16 -8.31 5.31
N TYR A 92 -6.90 -8.61 5.01
CA TYR A 92 -6.43 -8.94 3.67
C TYR A 92 -5.77 -10.31 3.63
N PHE A 93 -5.94 -11.03 2.51
CA PHE A 93 -5.24 -12.28 2.25
C PHE A 93 -4.30 -12.15 1.06
N LYS A 94 -3.19 -12.88 1.10
CA LYS A 94 -2.24 -12.92 -0.02
C LYS A 94 -2.75 -13.83 -1.12
N GLU A 95 -2.90 -13.27 -2.31
CA GLU A 95 -3.25 -14.00 -3.52
C GLU A 95 -2.12 -13.91 -4.54
N LYS A 96 -1.79 -15.04 -5.19
CA LYS A 96 -0.81 -15.06 -6.29
C LYS A 96 -1.49 -14.61 -7.57
N VAL A 97 -0.95 -13.55 -8.17
CA VAL A 97 -1.49 -12.92 -9.36
C VAL A 97 -0.42 -12.70 -10.43
N LYS A 98 -0.89 -12.39 -11.63
CA LYS A 98 -0.05 -12.05 -12.78
C LYS A 98 -0.29 -10.60 -13.17
N VAL A 99 0.77 -9.82 -13.17
CA VAL A 99 0.72 -8.38 -13.49
C VAL A 99 1.50 -8.08 -14.75
N LYS A 100 1.00 -7.15 -15.56
CA LYS A 100 1.66 -6.64 -16.75
C LYS A 100 2.51 -5.45 -16.36
N VAL A 101 3.82 -5.59 -16.45
CA VAL A 101 4.77 -4.52 -16.10
C VAL A 101 4.76 -3.48 -17.21
N LEU A 102 4.65 -2.21 -16.83
CA LEU A 102 4.67 -1.06 -17.73
C LEU A 102 6.06 -0.43 -17.77
N ASN A 103 6.30 0.43 -18.78
CA ASN A 103 7.49 1.26 -18.80
C ASN A 103 7.45 2.30 -17.65
N LYS A 104 8.61 2.91 -17.34
CA LYS A 104 8.71 3.96 -16.31
C LYS A 104 7.82 5.18 -16.60
N ASP A 105 7.53 5.43 -17.87
CA ASP A 105 6.62 6.48 -18.32
C ASP A 105 5.12 6.07 -18.29
N GLY A 106 4.81 4.84 -17.86
CA GLY A 106 3.45 4.33 -17.76
C GLY A 106 2.87 3.77 -19.06
N THR A 107 3.62 3.78 -20.17
CA THR A 107 3.18 3.13 -21.41
C THR A 107 3.40 1.62 -21.38
N THR A 108 2.61 0.90 -22.18
CA THR A 108 2.79 -0.53 -22.40
C THR A 108 4.12 -0.78 -23.13
N PRO A 109 4.98 -1.67 -22.63
CA PRO A 109 6.22 -2.03 -23.30
C PRO A 109 5.94 -2.66 -24.66
N LYS A 110 6.87 -2.50 -25.62
CA LYS A 110 6.80 -3.15 -26.95
C LYS A 110 6.69 -4.67 -26.87
N LYS A 111 7.16 -5.25 -25.77
CA LYS A 111 7.01 -6.65 -25.43
C LYS A 111 6.23 -6.72 -24.13
N GLU A 112 5.01 -7.23 -24.19
CA GLU A 112 4.17 -7.42 -23.02
C GLU A 112 4.89 -8.36 -22.04
N GLU A 113 5.31 -7.81 -20.89
CA GLU A 113 6.02 -8.57 -19.86
C GLU A 113 5.07 -8.81 -18.70
N THR A 114 4.65 -10.06 -18.53
CA THR A 114 3.87 -10.49 -17.37
C THR A 114 4.78 -11.06 -16.30
N LYS A 115 4.60 -10.65 -15.05
CA LYS A 115 5.33 -11.18 -13.88
C LYS A 115 4.36 -11.80 -12.88
N GLU A 116 4.78 -12.90 -12.29
CA GLU A 116 4.08 -13.54 -11.17
C GLU A 116 4.49 -12.87 -9.86
N THR A 117 3.51 -12.55 -9.05
CA THR A 117 3.68 -11.79 -7.81
C THR A 117 2.52 -12.09 -6.86
N PHE A 118 2.53 -11.52 -5.66
CA PHE A 118 1.37 -11.57 -4.77
C PHE A 118 0.75 -10.19 -4.58
N VAL A 119 -0.54 -10.18 -4.30
CA VAL A 119 -1.32 -8.99 -3.96
C VAL A 119 -2.11 -9.28 -2.69
N TYR A 120 -2.29 -8.26 -1.85
CA TYR A 120 -3.18 -8.34 -0.69
C TYR A 120 -4.61 -8.08 -1.15
N VAL A 121 -5.49 -9.07 -1.12
CA VAL A 121 -6.89 -8.94 -1.55
C VAL A 121 -7.77 -8.76 -0.32
N PHE A 122 -8.73 -7.83 -0.39
CA PHE A 122 -9.61 -7.55 0.74
C PHE A 122 -10.58 -8.70 0.96
N ASN A 123 -10.70 -9.15 2.21
CA ASN A 123 -11.51 -10.33 2.54
C ASN A 123 -13.02 -10.05 2.59
N ASN A 124 -13.43 -8.79 2.83
CA ASN A 124 -14.84 -8.45 3.08
C ASN A 124 -15.45 -7.48 2.05
N PRO A 125 -15.90 -7.97 0.88
CA PRO A 125 -16.44 -7.12 -0.18
C PRO A 125 -17.76 -6.41 0.17
N ASP A 126 -18.44 -6.76 1.27
CA ASP A 126 -19.71 -6.17 1.67
C ASP A 126 -19.59 -4.70 2.15
N HIS A 127 -18.38 -4.23 2.47
CA HIS A 127 -18.09 -2.84 2.83
C HIS A 127 -17.52 -2.01 1.68
N LEU A 128 -17.77 -2.39 0.43
CA LEU A 128 -17.25 -1.66 -0.73
C LEU A 128 -18.23 -0.61 -1.24
N GLU A 129 -17.76 0.63 -1.33
CA GLU A 129 -18.47 1.66 -2.07
C GLU A 129 -18.33 1.43 -3.58
N LYS A 130 -19.41 1.71 -4.31
CA LYS A 130 -19.43 1.69 -5.79
C LYS A 130 -18.74 2.92 -6.40
N ARG A 131 -17.64 3.38 -5.79
CA ARG A 131 -16.86 4.53 -6.26
C ARG A 131 -15.41 4.12 -6.46
N GLU A 132 -14.87 4.49 -7.62
CA GLU A 132 -13.47 4.27 -7.95
C GLU A 132 -12.56 5.09 -7.02
N TRP A 133 -11.52 4.45 -6.48
CA TRP A 133 -10.55 5.13 -5.62
C TRP A 133 -9.51 5.89 -6.45
N ASP A 134 -9.34 7.17 -6.15
CA ASP A 134 -8.42 8.07 -6.84
C ASP A 134 -7.11 8.26 -6.05
N PHE A 135 -6.01 7.85 -6.68
CA PHE A 135 -4.66 7.92 -6.10
C PHE A 135 -4.16 9.37 -5.95
N GLU A 136 -4.53 10.27 -6.84
CA GLU A 136 -4.13 11.68 -6.75
C GLU A 136 -4.79 12.37 -5.55
N GLU A 137 -6.04 12.03 -5.22
CA GLU A 137 -6.71 12.54 -4.03
C GLU A 137 -6.03 12.07 -2.74
N PHE A 138 -5.64 10.79 -2.67
CA PHE A 138 -4.87 10.27 -1.54
C PHE A 138 -3.53 11.01 -1.38
N ARG A 139 -2.78 11.18 -2.47
CA ARG A 139 -1.47 11.86 -2.46
C ARG A 139 -1.59 13.33 -2.03
N LYS A 140 -2.62 14.04 -2.49
CA LYS A 140 -2.80 15.48 -2.19
C LYS A 140 -3.39 15.74 -0.80
N SER A 141 -4.33 14.91 -0.35
CA SER A 141 -5.12 15.16 0.86
C SER A 141 -4.60 14.43 2.09
N LYS A 142 -4.20 13.16 1.95
CA LYS A 142 -3.99 12.25 3.08
C LYS A 142 -2.53 11.84 3.30
N MET A 143 -1.65 12.04 2.32
CA MET A 143 -0.20 11.82 2.46
C MET A 143 0.37 12.61 3.64
N LYS A 144 -0.16 13.81 3.94
CA LYS A 144 0.25 14.62 5.10
C LYS A 144 -0.10 13.99 6.45
N ASN A 145 -1.18 13.22 6.56
CA ASN A 145 -1.54 12.53 7.80
C ASN A 145 -0.65 11.31 8.04
N TRP A 146 -0.35 10.57 6.97
CA TRP A 146 0.59 9.43 7.01
C TRP A 146 2.06 9.83 7.18
N THR A 147 2.42 11.07 6.81
CA THR A 147 3.79 11.61 6.94
C THR A 147 3.99 12.52 8.16
N ARG A 148 2.93 12.92 8.89
CA ARG A 148 3.05 13.80 10.05
C ARG A 148 2.72 13.12 11.38
N ALA A 149 1.83 12.15 11.39
CA ALA A 149 1.73 11.22 12.50
C ALA A 149 2.72 10.09 12.21
N GLY A 150 3.66 9.82 13.12
CA GLY A 150 4.28 8.50 13.18
C GLY A 150 3.18 7.44 13.31
N LEU A 151 3.55 6.18 13.18
CA LEU A 151 2.67 5.05 13.47
C LEU A 151 2.09 5.18 14.89
N GLY A 152 0.97 5.89 15.01
CA GLY A 152 0.12 5.96 16.18
C GLY A 152 -0.75 4.73 16.11
N PHE A 153 -0.23 3.64 16.69
CA PHE A 153 -1.09 2.64 17.33
C PHE A 153 -2.17 3.41 18.10
N GLY A 154 -3.44 3.03 17.91
CA GLY A 154 -4.59 3.73 18.46
C GLY A 154 -4.35 4.17 19.91
N GLU A 155 -4.28 5.49 20.11
CA GLU A 155 -4.38 6.07 21.44
C GLU A 155 -5.87 6.24 21.76
N ASP A 156 -6.48 5.19 22.31
CA ASP A 156 -7.61 5.38 23.23
C ASP A 156 -7.05 5.82 24.59
N ILE A 157 -6.70 7.10 24.70
CA ILE A 157 -6.70 7.79 26.00
C ILE A 157 -7.48 9.10 25.81
N PRO A 158 -8.64 9.26 26.46
CA PRO A 158 -9.51 10.41 26.24
C PRO A 158 -8.88 11.71 26.74
N GLU A 159 -9.10 12.74 25.93
CA GLU A 159 -8.61 14.10 26.03
C GLU A 159 -9.21 14.86 27.25
N GLY A 160 -8.33 15.48 28.04
CA GLY A 160 -8.56 16.80 28.64
C GLY A 160 -9.40 16.90 29.92
N THR A 161 -8.75 17.25 31.03
CA THR A 161 -9.11 18.47 31.78
C THR A 161 -7.83 19.15 32.27
N GLY A 162 -7.62 20.39 31.83
CA GLY A 162 -6.60 21.29 32.34
C GLY A 162 -7.21 22.27 33.35
N ASN A 163 -6.36 22.72 34.28
CA ASN A 163 -6.60 23.62 35.43
C ASN A 163 -7.58 23.03 36.47
N ASP A 164 -7.28 23.07 37.78
CA ASP A 164 -7.29 24.28 38.60
C ASP A 164 -6.25 24.21 39.74
N GLY A 165 -5.58 25.33 40.00
CA GLY A 165 -4.45 25.42 40.93
C GLY A 165 -4.81 25.41 42.40
N TRP A 166 -3.77 25.24 43.25
CA TRP A 166 -3.67 25.77 44.60
C TRP A 166 -2.17 25.96 44.94
N ASP A 167 -1.80 27.21 45.18
CA ASP A 167 -0.70 27.58 46.07
C ASP A 167 -0.93 26.97 47.46
N GLU A 168 0.11 26.37 48.05
CA GLU A 168 0.68 26.67 49.38
C GLU A 168 1.90 25.79 49.67
#